data_AF-A0A1Z1WLK9-F1
#
_entry.id   AF-A0A1Z1WLK9-F1
#
_cell.length_a   1.000
_cell.length_b   1.000
_cell.length_c   1.000
_cell.angle_alpha   90.00
_cell.angle_beta   90.00
_cell.angle_gamma   90.00
#
_symmetry.space_group_name_H-M   'P 1'
#
loop_
_entity.id
_entity.type
_entity.pdbx_description
1 polymer ?
#
loop_
_entity_poly.entity_id
_entity_poly.type
_entity_poly.pdbx_seq_one_letter_code
_entity_poly.pdbx_strand_id
1 'polypeptide(L)'
;MATGVVLPVLLATTAAVLTPGTASSAPGETSPAAAYGELVNRTNKQMEFASFSGNGRVHRCDVWNNTVDARRANFENLKCKQQPLDPGQDAGGPGDGGDVDGFTFERNAYSLHMMLPLPTIPPVIVSKGTKKKGVWTKITNVDDASCSGTGSKPACLVTIG
;
A
#
# COMPACT_ATOMS: atom_id res chain seq x y z
N MET A 1 27.10 71.17 -19.19
CA MET A 1 26.27 71.13 -17.97
C MET A 1 24.86 70.81 -18.43
N ALA A 2 24.41 69.57 -18.24
CA ALA A 2 23.14 69.08 -18.77
C ALA A 2 22.21 68.76 -17.60
N THR A 3 21.11 69.50 -17.52
CA THR A 3 19.94 69.26 -16.69
C THR A 3 19.19 68.04 -17.20
N GLY A 4 18.98 67.04 -16.34
CA GLY A 4 18.19 65.85 -16.61
C GLY A 4 17.14 65.65 -15.52
N VAL A 5 15.88 65.61 -15.96
CA VAL A 5 14.63 65.68 -15.20
C VAL A 5 14.39 64.44 -14.33
N VAL A 6 13.86 64.65 -13.12
CA VAL A 6 13.45 63.60 -12.17
C VAL A 6 11.99 63.21 -12.45
N LEU A 7 11.73 61.92 -12.70
CA LEU A 7 10.38 61.33 -12.67
C LEU A 7 10.22 60.48 -11.39
N PRO A 8 9.17 60.71 -10.56
CA PRO A 8 8.79 59.77 -9.52
C PRO A 8 7.82 58.72 -10.10
N VAL A 9 8.24 57.46 -10.12
CA VAL A 9 7.33 56.33 -10.36
C VAL A 9 6.87 55.84 -8.99
N LEU A 10 5.65 56.24 -8.59
CA LEU A 10 4.87 55.54 -7.57
C LEU A 10 4.19 54.35 -8.24
N LEU A 11 4.50 53.12 -7.82
CA LEU A 11 3.58 51.99 -7.98
C LEU A 11 3.65 51.04 -6.77
N ALA A 12 2.59 51.18 -5.97
CA ALA A 12 1.90 50.21 -5.10
C ALA A 12 2.65 48.93 -4.68
N THR A 13 3.01 48.89 -3.41
CA THR A 13 3.25 47.67 -2.64
C THR A 13 1.94 46.88 -2.48
N THR A 14 1.78 45.79 -3.22
CA THR A 14 0.77 44.76 -2.88
C THR A 14 1.36 43.84 -1.82
N ALA A 15 0.97 44.06 -0.56
CA ALA A 15 1.17 43.10 0.50
C ALA A 15 0.27 41.88 0.23
N ALA A 16 0.84 40.81 -0.31
CA ALA A 16 0.18 39.51 -0.34
C ALA A 16 0.20 38.95 1.09
N VAL A 17 -0.91 39.13 1.81
CA VAL A 17 -1.16 38.43 3.07
C VAL A 17 -1.42 36.96 2.72
N LEU A 18 -0.40 36.12 2.87
CA LEU A 18 -0.54 34.67 2.90
C LEU A 18 -1.19 34.29 4.23
N THR A 19 -2.52 34.31 4.28
CA THR A 19 -3.25 33.53 5.27
C THR A 19 -3.11 32.04 4.89
N PRO A 20 -2.70 31.15 5.80
CA PRO A 20 -2.90 29.72 5.57
C PRO A 20 -4.41 29.49 5.56
N GLY A 21 -4.98 29.35 4.36
CA GLY A 21 -6.30 28.79 4.20
C GLY A 21 -6.27 27.39 4.79
N THR A 22 -6.97 27.19 5.90
CA THR A 22 -7.33 25.85 6.37
C THR A 22 -8.05 25.16 5.22
N ALA A 23 -7.40 24.18 4.61
CA ALA A 23 -8.03 23.28 3.66
C ALA A 23 -9.19 22.60 4.38
N SER A 24 -10.39 23.12 4.11
CA SER A 24 -11.65 22.53 4.50
C SER A 24 -11.85 21.29 3.62
N SER A 25 -11.41 20.13 4.09
CA SER A 25 -11.73 18.86 3.44
C SER A 25 -13.24 18.66 3.52
N ALA A 26 -13.94 18.89 2.42
CA ALA A 26 -15.36 18.56 2.30
C ALA A 26 -15.56 17.04 2.50
N PRO A 27 -16.63 16.61 3.18
CA PRO A 27 -16.98 15.20 3.23
C PRO A 27 -17.76 14.86 1.96
N GLY A 28 -17.21 13.96 1.14
CA GLY A 28 -17.95 13.33 0.05
C GLY A 28 -17.41 13.66 -1.33
N GLU A 29 -16.45 12.85 -1.76
CA GLU A 29 -16.37 12.27 -3.10
C GLU A 29 -15.27 11.19 -3.03
N THR A 30 -15.64 9.99 -2.59
CA THR A 30 -14.84 8.79 -2.89
C THR A 30 -14.90 8.58 -4.39
N SER A 31 -14.01 9.25 -5.13
CA SER A 31 -13.46 8.66 -6.35
C SER A 31 -13.07 7.23 -5.99
N PRO A 32 -13.35 6.20 -6.80
CA PRO A 32 -12.80 4.88 -6.53
C PRO A 32 -11.29 5.08 -6.47
N ALA A 33 -10.72 5.02 -5.26
CA ALA A 33 -9.28 4.98 -5.09
C ALA A 33 -8.83 3.88 -6.03
N ALA A 34 -8.04 4.25 -7.03
CA ALA A 34 -7.71 3.33 -8.09
C ALA A 34 -7.12 2.09 -7.42
N ALA A 35 -7.81 0.98 -7.61
CA ALA A 35 -7.57 -0.26 -6.90
C ALA A 35 -6.22 -0.78 -7.36
N TYR A 36 -5.18 -0.48 -6.57
CA TYR A 36 -3.81 -0.91 -6.72
C TYR A 36 -3.40 -1.37 -5.32
N GLY A 37 -3.51 -2.66 -5.02
CA GLY A 37 -3.39 -3.15 -3.65
C GLY A 37 -2.13 -2.59 -2.99
N GLU A 38 -2.26 -1.98 -1.81
CA GLU A 38 -1.13 -1.32 -1.15
C GLU A 38 -0.44 -2.31 -0.20
N LEU A 39 0.89 -2.31 -0.18
CA LEU A 39 1.69 -3.12 0.72
C LEU A 39 2.75 -2.27 1.43
N VAL A 40 2.70 -2.24 2.75
CA VAL A 40 3.66 -1.49 3.57
C VAL A 40 4.48 -2.42 4.45
N ASN A 41 5.81 -2.36 4.33
CA ASN A 41 6.75 -3.08 5.17
C ASN A 41 7.25 -2.22 6.34
N ARG A 42 6.54 -2.22 7.46
CA ARG A 42 6.98 -1.56 8.71
C ARG A 42 7.79 -2.48 9.62
N THR A 43 8.33 -3.57 9.08
CA THR A 43 9.14 -4.53 9.83
C THR A 43 10.62 -4.18 9.71
N ASN A 44 11.48 -4.87 10.47
CA ASN A 44 12.94 -4.85 10.26
C ASN A 44 13.43 -6.00 9.36
N LYS A 45 12.52 -6.65 8.62
CA LYS A 45 12.82 -7.77 7.74
C LYS A 45 12.51 -7.38 6.31
N GLN A 46 13.30 -7.88 5.36
CA GLN A 46 12.95 -7.76 3.95
C GLN A 46 11.70 -8.58 3.65
N MET A 47 10.76 -7.97 2.93
CA MET A 47 9.58 -8.59 2.36
C MET A 47 9.79 -8.83 0.88
N GLU A 48 8.94 -9.66 0.29
CA GLU A 48 8.80 -9.73 -1.15
C GLU A 48 7.34 -9.50 -1.50
N PHE A 49 7.10 -8.85 -2.63
CA PHE A 49 5.79 -8.68 -3.22
C PHE A 49 5.81 -9.22 -4.65
N ALA A 50 4.63 -9.56 -5.17
CA ALA A 50 4.53 -10.09 -6.51
C ALA A 50 3.28 -9.59 -7.23
N SER A 51 3.41 -9.54 -8.55
CA SER A 51 2.29 -9.55 -9.48
C SER A 51 2.15 -10.95 -10.09
N PHE A 52 0.91 -11.46 -10.12
CA PHE A 52 0.55 -12.76 -10.67
C PHE A 52 0.04 -12.57 -12.11
N SER A 53 0.98 -12.41 -13.05
CA SER A 53 0.64 -12.29 -14.47
C SER A 53 0.94 -13.59 -15.25
N GLY A 54 0.05 -13.94 -16.18
CA GLY A 54 0.15 -15.17 -16.97
C GLY A 54 1.32 -15.21 -17.97
N ASN A 55 1.94 -14.07 -18.27
CA ASN A 55 2.91 -13.93 -19.36
C ASN A 55 4.33 -13.60 -18.85
N GLY A 56 5.21 -14.59 -18.96
CA GLY A 56 6.64 -14.48 -18.66
C GLY A 56 7.34 -15.85 -18.69
N ARG A 57 8.66 -15.87 -18.52
CA ARG A 57 9.45 -17.10 -18.30
C ARG A 57 9.51 -17.35 -16.77
N VAL A 58 8.46 -17.92 -16.19
CA VAL A 58 8.08 -17.56 -14.81
C VAL A 58 8.49 -18.57 -13.72
N HIS A 59 9.16 -18.04 -12.68
CA HIS A 59 9.16 -18.61 -11.34
C HIS A 59 7.71 -18.84 -10.87
N ARG A 60 7.51 -19.89 -10.07
CA ARG A 60 6.18 -20.23 -9.55
C ARG A 60 6.14 -20.00 -8.05
N CYS A 61 5.09 -19.32 -7.59
CA CYS A 61 4.84 -19.00 -6.20
C CYS A 61 3.77 -19.93 -5.64
N ASP A 62 4.00 -20.47 -4.44
CA ASP A 62 2.95 -21.16 -3.68
C ASP A 62 2.09 -20.12 -2.97
N VAL A 63 0.95 -19.82 -3.60
CA VAL A 63 0.02 -18.77 -3.19
C VAL A 63 -1.08 -19.35 -2.31
N TRP A 64 -1.16 -18.83 -1.09
CA TRP A 64 -2.25 -19.07 -0.17
C TRP A 64 -3.36 -18.04 -0.40
N ASN A 65 -4.59 -18.54 -0.53
CA ASN A 65 -5.85 -17.79 -0.61
C ASN A 65 -6.13 -17.10 -1.96
N ASN A 66 -6.46 -17.88 -2.99
CA ASN A 66 -6.62 -17.36 -4.35
C ASN A 66 -7.94 -16.60 -4.67
N THR A 67 -8.92 -16.52 -3.75
CA THR A 67 -10.17 -15.75 -3.95
C THR A 67 -10.73 -15.14 -2.66
N VAL A 68 -11.47 -14.03 -2.78
CA VAL A 68 -12.15 -13.32 -1.68
C VAL A 68 -13.18 -14.23 -0.96
N ASP A 69 -13.72 -15.22 -1.68
CA ASP A 69 -14.69 -16.21 -1.17
C ASP A 69 -14.02 -17.42 -0.48
N ALA A 70 -12.71 -17.60 -0.63
CA ALA A 70 -12.00 -18.74 -0.08
C ALA A 70 -11.80 -18.58 1.44
N ARG A 71 -12.88 -18.85 2.19
CA ARG A 71 -12.83 -19.08 3.65
C ARG A 71 -12.05 -20.36 4.03
N ARG A 72 -11.50 -21.09 3.06
CA ARG A 72 -10.67 -22.30 3.21
C ARG A 72 -9.34 -22.12 2.50
N ALA A 73 -8.27 -22.65 3.11
CA ALA A 73 -6.92 -22.59 2.55
C ALA A 73 -6.87 -23.30 1.19
N ASN A 74 -6.87 -22.53 0.11
CA ASN A 74 -6.56 -23.01 -1.24
C ASN A 74 -5.14 -22.57 -1.56
N PHE A 75 -4.27 -23.55 -1.80
CA PHE A 75 -2.92 -23.32 -2.29
C PHE A 75 -2.91 -23.50 -3.79
N GLU A 76 -2.37 -22.52 -4.50
CA GLU A 76 -2.19 -22.61 -5.94
C GLU A 76 -0.77 -22.19 -6.31
N ASN A 77 -0.18 -22.95 -7.22
CA ASN A 77 1.17 -22.68 -7.69
C ASN A 77 1.09 -21.78 -8.93
N LEU A 78 1.12 -20.46 -8.71
CA LEU A 78 0.89 -19.44 -9.72
C LEU A 78 2.19 -18.92 -10.32
N LYS A 79 2.13 -18.50 -11.58
CA LYS A 79 3.19 -17.72 -12.21
C LYS A 79 3.28 -16.36 -11.51
N CYS A 80 4.48 -15.96 -11.10
CA CYS A 80 4.67 -14.71 -10.35
C CYS A 80 5.95 -13.99 -10.74
N LYS A 81 5.89 -12.65 -10.80
CA LYS A 81 7.06 -11.78 -10.85
C LYS A 81 7.26 -11.21 -9.46
N GLN A 82 8.30 -11.68 -8.76
CA GLN A 82 8.61 -11.29 -7.40
C GLN A 82 9.57 -10.08 -7.41
N GLN A 83 9.39 -9.19 -6.44
CA GLN A 83 10.23 -8.02 -6.23
C GLN A 83 10.49 -7.86 -4.72
N PRO A 84 11.71 -7.49 -4.31
CA PRO A 84 12.00 -7.23 -2.91
C PRO A 84 11.33 -5.92 -2.46
N LEU A 85 10.90 -5.89 -1.20
CA LEU A 85 10.41 -4.70 -0.51
C LEU A 85 11.20 -4.52 0.79
N ASP A 86 12.06 -3.49 0.82
CA ASP A 86 12.95 -3.24 1.94
C ASP A 86 12.19 -2.73 3.18
N PRO A 87 12.78 -2.91 4.39
CA PRO A 87 12.25 -2.32 5.62
C PRO A 87 11.94 -0.82 5.48
N GLY A 88 10.75 -0.41 5.89
CA GLY A 88 10.29 0.97 5.86
C GLY A 88 9.80 1.47 4.49
N GLN A 89 9.69 0.59 3.49
CA GLN A 89 9.18 0.92 2.16
C GLN A 89 7.74 0.42 1.96
N ASP A 90 7.11 1.00 0.96
CA ASP A 90 5.79 0.66 0.43
C ASP A 90 5.87 0.25 -1.05
N ALA A 91 4.84 -0.46 -1.51
CA ALA A 91 4.64 -0.85 -2.90
C ALA A 91 3.13 -0.88 -3.20
N GLY A 92 2.76 -0.52 -4.43
CA GLY A 92 1.36 -0.45 -4.85
C GLY A 92 0.76 0.94 -4.67
N GLY A 93 -0.55 1.02 -4.50
CA GLY A 93 -1.23 2.31 -4.30
C GLY A 93 -1.22 3.25 -5.52
N PRO A 94 -1.91 4.40 -5.41
CA PRO A 94 -2.04 5.37 -6.49
C PRO A 94 -0.75 6.19 -6.64
N GLY A 95 0.23 5.65 -7.37
CA GLY A 95 1.46 6.38 -7.70
C GLY A 95 2.62 5.50 -8.17
N ASP A 96 2.69 4.25 -7.69
CA ASP A 96 3.91 3.44 -7.80
C ASP A 96 3.93 2.50 -9.02
N GLY A 97 2.90 2.61 -9.87
CA GLY A 97 2.88 2.04 -11.23
C GLY A 97 2.67 0.53 -11.33
N GLY A 98 2.30 -0.16 -10.25
CA GLY A 98 2.03 -1.60 -10.30
C GLY A 98 1.09 -2.08 -9.21
N ASP A 99 0.17 -2.97 -9.57
CA ASP A 99 -0.70 -3.67 -8.64
C ASP A 99 0.10 -4.72 -7.84
N VAL A 100 -0.17 -4.82 -6.54
CA VAL A 100 0.40 -5.86 -5.68
C VAL A 100 -0.64 -6.96 -5.54
N ASP A 101 -0.37 -8.13 -6.11
CA ASP A 101 -1.26 -9.28 -5.99
C ASP A 101 -0.98 -10.13 -4.75
N GLY A 102 0.17 -9.93 -4.10
CA GLY A 102 0.50 -10.67 -2.90
C GLY A 102 1.87 -10.38 -2.34
N PHE A 103 2.10 -10.90 -1.13
CA PHE A 103 3.34 -10.69 -0.39
C PHE A 103 3.81 -11.93 0.35
N THR A 104 5.09 -11.96 0.70
CA THR A 104 5.67 -12.98 1.59
C THR A 104 6.88 -12.46 2.37
N PHE A 105 7.40 -13.31 3.23
CA PHE A 105 8.73 -13.22 3.80
C PHE A 105 9.49 -14.50 3.46
N GLU A 106 10.45 -14.42 2.54
CA GLU A 106 11.22 -15.58 2.08
C GLU A 106 11.95 -16.29 3.26
N ARG A 107 12.40 -15.51 4.24
CA ARG A 107 13.28 -15.99 5.33
C ARG A 107 12.59 -16.11 6.68
N ASN A 108 11.35 -15.64 6.83
CA ASN A 108 10.68 -15.58 8.13
C ASN A 108 9.24 -16.10 8.02
N ALA A 109 8.79 -16.84 9.04
CA ALA A 109 7.36 -17.05 9.23
C ALA A 109 6.71 -15.73 9.66
N TYR A 110 5.42 -15.54 9.39
CA TYR A 110 4.68 -14.34 9.79
C TYR A 110 3.29 -14.68 10.32
N SER A 111 2.75 -13.87 11.24
CA SER A 111 1.35 -13.95 11.66
C SER A 111 0.49 -13.18 10.67
N LEU A 112 -0.65 -13.75 10.27
CA LEU A 112 -1.58 -13.09 9.37
C LEU A 112 -2.90 -12.79 10.07
N HIS A 113 -3.35 -11.55 9.95
CA HIS A 113 -4.64 -11.06 10.39
C HIS A 113 -5.37 -10.44 9.21
N MET A 114 -6.69 -10.57 9.18
CA MET A 114 -7.54 -9.92 8.18
C MET A 114 -8.56 -9.04 8.89
N MET A 115 -8.64 -7.77 8.52
CA MET A 115 -9.70 -6.85 8.92
C MET A 115 -10.81 -6.94 7.89
N LEU A 116 -11.97 -7.42 8.34
CA LEU A 116 -13.17 -7.52 7.51
C LEU A 116 -14.00 -6.25 7.75
N PRO A 117 -14.24 -5.42 6.72
CA PRO A 117 -15.16 -4.29 6.85
C PRO A 117 -16.56 -4.85 7.04
N LEU A 118 -17.29 -4.30 8.01
CA LEU A 118 -18.70 -4.61 8.21
C LEU A 118 -19.48 -3.29 8.20
N PRO A 119 -20.59 -3.21 7.46
CA PRO A 119 -21.27 -1.94 7.19
C PRO A 119 -21.91 -1.31 8.44
N THR A 120 -22.18 -2.09 9.48
CA THR A 120 -23.01 -1.67 10.63
C THR A 120 -22.35 -1.88 11.99
N ILE A 121 -21.16 -2.49 12.04
CA ILE A 121 -20.42 -2.72 13.28
C ILE A 121 -18.94 -2.42 13.08
N PRO A 122 -18.18 -2.15 14.15
CA PRO A 122 -16.74 -1.97 14.06
C PRO A 122 -16.06 -3.11 13.27
N PRO A 123 -15.02 -2.81 12.48
CA PRO A 123 -14.30 -3.83 11.72
C PRO A 123 -13.82 -4.96 12.62
N VAL A 124 -13.95 -6.20 12.14
CA VAL A 124 -13.55 -7.38 12.90
C VAL A 124 -12.19 -7.84 12.40
N ILE A 125 -11.21 -7.89 13.32
CA ILE A 125 -9.88 -8.45 13.05
C ILE A 125 -9.91 -9.95 13.32
N VAL A 126 -9.71 -10.75 12.29
CA VAL A 126 -9.68 -12.22 12.36
C VAL A 126 -8.25 -12.70 12.20
N SER A 127 -7.73 -13.44 13.18
CA SER A 127 -6.45 -14.15 13.03
C SER A 127 -6.60 -15.30 12.04
N LYS A 128 -5.73 -15.35 11.03
CA LYS A 128 -5.60 -16.44 10.05
C LYS A 128 -4.40 -17.36 10.35
N GLY A 129 -3.83 -17.21 11.55
CA GLY A 129 -2.73 -18.02 12.04
C GLY A 129 -1.37 -17.63 11.46
N THR A 130 -0.42 -18.55 11.62
CA THR A 130 0.97 -18.37 11.17
C THR A 130 1.14 -18.90 9.76
N LYS A 131 1.78 -18.11 8.88
CA LYS A 131 2.26 -18.56 7.58
C LYS A 131 3.72 -18.94 7.68
N LYS A 132 4.09 -20.04 7.03
CA LYS A 132 5.49 -20.46 6.93
C LYS A 132 6.24 -19.47 6.04
N LYS A 133 7.56 -19.39 6.22
CA LYS A 133 8.44 -18.61 5.34
C LYS A 133 8.24 -19.02 3.87
N GLY A 134 8.28 -18.05 2.95
CA GLY A 134 8.08 -18.25 1.52
C GLY A 134 6.66 -18.58 1.07
N VAL A 135 5.69 -18.72 2.00
CA VAL A 135 4.27 -18.87 1.62
C VAL A 135 3.72 -17.49 1.26
N TRP A 136 3.17 -17.35 0.07
CA TRP A 136 2.60 -16.11 -0.43
C TRP A 136 1.19 -15.91 0.10
N THR A 137 0.90 -14.73 0.65
CA THR A 137 -0.48 -14.30 0.93
C THR A 137 -0.94 -13.44 -0.23
N LYS A 138 -2.02 -13.88 -0.90
CA LYS A 138 -2.66 -13.08 -1.93
C LYS A 138 -3.45 -11.93 -1.31
N ILE A 139 -3.40 -10.79 -1.98
CA ILE A 139 -4.30 -9.65 -1.78
C ILE A 139 -4.91 -9.29 -3.14
N THR A 140 -6.05 -8.63 -3.14
CA THR A 140 -6.65 -8.08 -4.35
C THR A 140 -6.23 -6.63 -4.53
N ASN A 141 -6.56 -6.09 -5.68
CA ASN A 141 -6.30 -4.70 -6.03
C ASN A 141 -7.05 -3.69 -5.13
N VAL A 142 -8.09 -4.11 -4.41
CA VAL A 142 -8.81 -3.28 -3.43
C VAL A 142 -8.38 -3.54 -1.99
N ASP A 143 -7.51 -4.51 -1.76
CA ASP A 143 -7.04 -4.86 -0.42
C ASP A 143 -5.74 -4.12 -0.10
N ASP A 144 -5.59 -3.72 1.15
CA ASP A 144 -4.34 -3.15 1.67
C ASP A 144 -3.69 -4.09 2.67
N ALA A 145 -2.36 -4.14 2.71
CA ALA A 145 -1.60 -4.95 3.64
C ALA A 145 -0.52 -4.13 4.33
N SER A 146 -0.50 -4.19 5.67
CA SER A 146 0.58 -3.59 6.46
C SER A 146 1.20 -4.65 7.37
N CYS A 147 2.49 -4.88 7.19
CA CYS A 147 3.28 -5.75 8.05
C CYS A 147 4.11 -4.92 9.03
N SER A 148 4.08 -5.30 10.30
CA SER A 148 4.81 -4.61 11.37
C SER A 148 5.43 -5.61 12.34
N GLY A 149 6.34 -5.11 13.18
CA GLY A 149 7.00 -5.89 14.22
C GLY A 149 8.51 -5.84 14.11
N THR A 150 9.17 -5.70 15.25
CA THR A 150 10.63 -5.66 15.40
C THR A 150 11.22 -6.99 15.91
N GLY A 151 10.35 -7.92 16.33
CA GLY A 151 10.71 -9.21 16.90
C GLY A 151 11.08 -10.30 15.89
N SER A 152 11.17 -11.54 16.36
CA SER A 152 11.57 -12.70 15.54
C SER A 152 10.54 -13.12 14.48
N LYS A 153 9.29 -12.66 14.61
CA LYS A 153 8.18 -13.03 13.74
C LYS A 153 7.32 -11.82 13.40
N PRO A 154 7.33 -11.33 12.15
CA PRO A 154 6.45 -10.26 11.68
C PRO A 154 4.96 -10.58 11.85
N ALA A 155 4.14 -9.52 12.00
CA ALA A 155 2.69 -9.61 11.99
C ALA A 155 2.13 -8.72 10.87
N CYS A 156 1.27 -9.29 10.03
CA CYS A 156 0.66 -8.61 8.90
C CYS A 156 -0.84 -8.51 9.09
N LEU A 157 -1.38 -7.33 8.82
CA LEU A 157 -2.81 -7.05 8.76
C LEU A 157 -3.18 -6.77 7.31
N VAL A 158 -4.13 -7.53 6.78
CA VAL A 158 -4.76 -7.26 5.48
C VAL A 158 -6.12 -6.63 5.73
N THR A 159 -6.34 -5.43 5.22
CA THR A 159 -7.62 -4.74 5.17
C THR A 159 -8.32 -5.14 3.88
N ILE A 160 -9.48 -5.76 3.98
CA ILE A 160 -10.27 -6.12 2.80
C ILE A 160 -11.08 -4.90 2.35
N GLY A 161 -11.04 -4.59 1.05
CA GLY A 161 -11.78 -3.48 0.42
C GLY A 161 -13.18 -3.84 -0.09
#